data_AF-A0A537FDP7-F1
#
_entry.id   AF-A0A537FDP7-F1
#
_cell.length_a   1.000
_cell.length_b   1.000
_cell.length_c   1.000
_cell.angle_alpha   90.00
_cell.angle_beta   90.00
_cell.angle_gamma   90.00
#
_symmetry.space_group_name_H-M   'P 1'
#
loop_
_entity.id
_entity.type
_entity.pdbx_description
1 polymer ?
#
loop_
_entity_poly.entity_id
_entity_poly.type
_entity_poly.pdbx_seq_one_letter_code
_entity_poly.pdbx_strand_id
1 'polypeptide(L)'
;MTESLAAVRNAHTKRDHLDLRTRAFYLAWDAARVVFLYNRRYVLTTSWFWKQLFECQEQPKGFRKLVDVVAGFEKSTNSKLVDAAERLWLETMLMVQPRRISIESTDTMV
;
A
#
# COMPACT_ATOMS: atom_id res chain seq x y z
N MET A 1 -11.37 -2.62 -5.88
CA MET A 1 -10.30 -1.58 -5.80
C MET A 1 -10.47 -0.83 -4.49
N THR A 2 -9.41 -0.46 -3.77
CA THR A 2 -9.56 0.31 -2.51
C THR A 2 -9.51 1.82 -2.79
N GLU A 3 -10.07 2.61 -1.86
CA GLU A 3 -10.09 4.08 -1.94
C GLU A 3 -8.69 4.68 -2.16
N SER A 4 -7.69 4.23 -1.41
CA SER A 4 -6.33 4.76 -1.49
C SER A 4 -5.70 4.59 -2.88
N LEU A 5 -5.96 3.46 -3.56
CA LEU A 5 -5.50 3.27 -4.94
C LEU A 5 -6.28 4.15 -5.92
N ALA A 6 -7.60 4.28 -5.74
CA ALA A 6 -8.42 5.17 -6.55
C ALA A 6 -7.97 6.63 -6.43
N ALA A 7 -7.60 7.07 -5.23
CA ALA A 7 -7.08 8.42 -4.99
C ALA A 7 -5.75 8.67 -5.73
N VAL A 8 -4.83 7.71 -5.74
CA VAL A 8 -3.58 7.79 -6.53
C VAL A 8 -3.88 7.95 -8.01
N ARG A 9 -4.76 7.09 -8.56
CA ARG A 9 -5.16 7.16 -9.98
C ARG A 9 -5.76 8.52 -10.33
N ASN A 10 -6.68 9.01 -9.49
CA ASN A 10 -7.35 10.28 -9.71
C ASN A 10 -6.37 11.46 -9.69
N ALA A 11 -5.44 11.50 -8.73
CA ALA A 11 -4.41 12.53 -8.66
C ALA A 11 -3.49 12.51 -9.89
N HIS A 12 -3.13 11.31 -10.37
CA HIS A 12 -2.37 11.16 -11.61
C HIS A 12 -3.14 11.68 -12.83
N THR A 13 -4.41 11.31 -12.99
CA THR A 13 -5.27 11.79 -14.08
C THR A 13 -5.42 13.30 -14.08
N LYS A 14 -5.56 13.92 -12.89
CA LYS A 14 -5.62 15.37 -12.72
C LYS A 14 -4.27 16.07 -12.92
N ARG A 15 -3.18 15.31 -13.06
CA ARG A 15 -1.79 15.81 -13.12
C ARG A 15 -1.40 16.64 -11.89
N ASP A 16 -2.04 16.37 -10.75
CA ASP A 16 -1.69 17.01 -9.48
C ASP A 16 -0.52 16.25 -8.84
N HIS A 17 0.69 16.75 -9.03
CA HIS A 17 1.90 16.08 -8.57
C HIS A 17 2.04 16.06 -7.05
N LEU A 18 1.55 17.10 -6.36
CA LEU A 18 1.61 17.21 -4.91
C LEU A 18 0.61 16.25 -4.26
N ASP A 19 -0.64 16.23 -4.75
CA ASP A 19 -1.65 15.29 -4.29
C ASP A 19 -1.24 13.86 -4.64
N LEU A 20 -0.73 13.59 -5.85
CA LEU A 20 -0.26 12.26 -6.24
C LEU A 20 0.78 11.71 -5.25
N ARG A 21 1.76 12.53 -4.87
CA ARG A 21 2.79 12.14 -3.91
C ARG A 21 2.18 11.85 -2.54
N THR A 22 1.24 12.68 -2.10
CA THR A 22 0.55 12.56 -0.81
C THR A 22 -0.31 11.29 -0.76
N ARG A 23 -1.13 11.04 -1.79
CA ARG A 23 -1.98 9.84 -1.89
C ARG A 23 -1.14 8.56 -1.97
N ALA A 24 -0.04 8.59 -2.71
CA ALA A 24 0.87 7.45 -2.78
C ALA A 24 1.47 7.14 -1.41
N PHE A 25 1.90 8.15 -0.65
CA PHE A 25 2.39 7.94 0.71
C PHE A 25 1.34 7.29 1.61
N TYR A 26 0.09 7.75 1.59
CA TYR A 26 -0.99 7.13 2.37
C TYR A 26 -1.29 5.68 1.94
N LEU A 27 -1.24 5.38 0.64
CA LEU A 27 -1.35 3.99 0.17
C LEU A 27 -0.25 3.09 0.75
N ALA A 28 0.98 3.58 0.87
CA ALA A 28 2.06 2.83 1.53
C ALA A 28 1.78 2.57 3.01
N TRP A 29 1.19 3.55 3.73
CA TRP A 29 0.76 3.37 5.12
C TRP A 29 -0.33 2.32 5.25
N ASP A 30 -1.32 2.31 4.36
CA ASP A 30 -2.40 1.33 4.40
C ASP A 30 -1.87 -0.08 4.12
N ALA A 31 -1.00 -0.24 3.13
CA ALA A 31 -0.33 -1.51 2.86
C ALA A 31 0.51 -1.97 4.07
N ALA A 32 1.24 -1.06 4.71
CA ALA A 32 2.02 -1.36 5.91
C ALA A 32 1.14 -1.84 7.08
N ARG A 33 -0.01 -1.20 7.32
CA ARG A 33 -0.96 -1.61 8.36
C ARG A 33 -1.49 -3.01 8.11
N VAL A 34 -1.79 -3.35 6.86
CA VAL A 34 -2.20 -4.72 6.47
C VAL A 34 -1.10 -5.73 6.78
N VAL A 35 0.16 -5.43 6.46
CA VAL A 35 1.30 -6.31 6.78
C VAL A 35 1.46 -6.50 8.29
N PHE A 36 1.40 -5.43 9.07
CA PHE A 36 1.44 -5.52 10.53
C PHE A 36 0.33 -6.41 11.10
N LEU A 37 -0.91 -6.18 10.66
CA LEU A 37 -2.05 -6.98 11.06
C LEU A 37 -1.90 -8.45 10.66
N TYR A 38 -1.43 -8.71 9.43
CA TYR A 38 -1.21 -10.06 8.92
C TYR A 38 -0.20 -10.84 9.76
N ASN A 39 0.81 -10.15 10.27
CA ASN A 39 1.84 -10.69 11.15
C ASN A 39 1.46 -10.64 12.64
N ARG A 40 0.25 -10.17 12.99
CA ARG A 40 -0.23 -9.99 14.38
C ARG A 40 0.71 -9.11 15.22
N ARG A 41 1.28 -8.08 14.61
CA ARG A 41 2.20 -7.14 15.27
C ARG A 41 1.57 -5.76 15.38
N TYR A 42 1.68 -5.16 16.56
CA TYR A 42 1.42 -3.74 16.76
C TYR A 42 2.73 -2.94 16.66
N VAL A 43 2.61 -1.72 16.14
CA VAL A 43 3.72 -0.78 16.11
C VAL A 43 3.89 -0.15 17.48
N LEU A 44 5.13 -0.14 17.98
CA LEU A 44 5.44 0.44 19.29
C LEU A 44 5.77 1.94 19.20
N THR A 45 6.45 2.38 18.13
CA THR A 45 6.82 3.78 17.91
C THR A 45 6.79 4.15 16.43
N THR A 46 6.46 5.41 16.12
CA THR A 46 6.47 5.92 14.74
C THR A 46 7.88 6.05 14.19
N SER A 47 8.88 6.35 15.04
CA SER A 47 10.28 6.49 14.65
C SER A 47 10.89 5.21 14.06
N TRP A 48 10.36 4.04 14.42
CA TRP A 48 10.84 2.73 13.94
C TRP A 48 9.83 2.03 13.03
N PHE A 49 8.76 2.73 12.61
CA PHE A 49 7.64 2.15 11.86
C PHE A 49 8.10 1.32 10.66
N TRP A 50 8.86 1.92 9.74
CA TRP A 50 9.31 1.24 8.52
C TRP A 50 10.32 0.12 8.81
N LYS A 51 11.18 0.31 9.81
CA LYS A 51 12.12 -0.74 10.23
C LYS A 51 11.37 -1.98 10.74
N GLN A 52 10.44 -1.79 11.68
CA GLN A 52 9.63 -2.87 12.24
C GLN A 52 8.76 -3.55 11.19
N LEU A 53 8.27 -2.76 10.21
CA LEU A 53 7.49 -3.27 9.10
C LEU A 53 8.31 -4.27 8.27
N PHE A 54 9.53 -3.91 7.89
CA PHE A 54 10.38 -4.77 7.06
C PHE A 54 10.97 -5.97 7.82
N GLU A 55 10.87 -5.99 9.14
CA GLU A 55 11.17 -7.15 10.00
C GLU A 55 9.99 -8.15 10.08
N CYS A 56 8.82 -7.84 9.53
CA CYS A 56 7.71 -8.80 9.48
C CYS A 56 8.08 -10.01 8.59
N GLN A 57 7.76 -11.22 9.02
CA GLN A 57 8.13 -12.43 8.27
C GLN A 57 7.35 -12.52 6.96
N GLU A 58 6.06 -12.24 7.03
CA GLU A 58 5.14 -12.33 5.90
C GLU A 58 4.97 -10.95 5.26
N GLN A 59 5.34 -10.82 3.99
CA GLN A 59 5.29 -9.55 3.26
C GLN A 59 4.85 -9.77 1.80
N PRO A 60 4.26 -8.76 1.16
CA PRO A 60 3.97 -8.77 -0.27
C PRO A 60 5.25 -9.00 -1.10
N LYS A 61 5.11 -9.56 -2.31
CA LYS A 61 6.26 -9.79 -3.18
C LYS A 61 6.92 -8.46 -3.55
N GLY A 62 8.23 -8.35 -3.31
CA GLY A 62 9.01 -7.14 -3.62
C GLY A 62 8.64 -5.92 -2.75
N PHE A 63 7.98 -6.14 -1.62
CA PHE A 63 7.38 -5.08 -0.80
C PHE A 63 8.32 -3.92 -0.47
N ARG A 64 9.54 -4.20 -0.02
CA ARG A 64 10.51 -3.16 0.34
C ARG A 64 10.75 -2.18 -0.81
N LYS A 65 11.04 -2.68 -2.01
CA LYS A 65 11.30 -1.87 -3.19
C LYS A 65 10.08 -1.06 -3.62
N LEU A 66 8.89 -1.65 -3.52
CA LEU A 66 7.64 -0.96 -3.82
C LEU A 66 7.39 0.19 -2.82
N VAL A 67 7.59 -0.07 -1.52
CA VAL A 67 7.48 0.95 -0.48
C VAL A 67 8.53 2.04 -0.66
N ASP A 68 9.79 1.70 -0.99
CA ASP A 68 10.83 2.71 -1.19
C ASP A 68 10.42 3.73 -2.27
N VAL A 69 9.76 3.30 -3.35
CA VAL A 69 9.20 4.19 -4.37
C VAL A 69 7.94 4.91 -3.87
N VAL A 70 6.94 4.16 -3.39
CA VAL A 70 5.60 4.68 -3.08
C VAL A 70 5.61 5.58 -1.84
N ALA A 71 6.43 5.26 -0.84
CA ALA A 71 6.68 6.10 0.32
C ALA A 71 7.75 7.18 0.06
N GLY A 72 8.34 7.23 -1.14
CA GLY A 72 9.25 8.28 -1.62
C GLY A 72 10.59 8.34 -0.91
N PHE A 73 11.09 7.20 -0.46
CA PHE A 73 12.48 7.04 -0.02
C PHE A 73 13.43 6.97 -1.22
N GLU A 74 12.95 6.48 -2.37
CA GLU A 74 13.62 6.49 -3.66
C GLU A 74 12.98 7.55 -4.58
N LYS A 75 13.81 8.31 -5.30
CA LYS A 75 13.32 9.22 -6.35
C LYS A 75 12.74 8.40 -7.52
N SER A 76 11.57 8.80 -8.02
CA SER A 76 10.92 8.16 -9.16
C SER A 76 10.21 9.18 -10.05
N THR A 77 9.92 8.79 -11.29
CA THR A 77 8.98 9.54 -12.14
C THR A 77 7.55 9.32 -11.65
N ASN A 78 6.63 10.21 -12.03
CA ASN A 78 5.21 10.06 -11.70
C ASN A 78 4.60 8.76 -12.26
N SER A 79 5.00 8.33 -13.46
CA SER A 79 4.56 7.05 -14.03
C SER A 79 5.09 5.87 -13.20
N LYS A 80 6.38 5.85 -12.87
CA LYS A 80 6.96 4.78 -12.03
C LYS A 80 6.30 4.74 -10.64
N LEU A 81 5.92 5.90 -10.09
CA LEU A 81 5.20 5.99 -8.82
C LEU A 81 3.81 5.33 -8.91
N VAL A 82 3.06 5.61 -9.97
CA VAL A 82 1.73 5.02 -10.19
C VAL A 82 1.85 3.51 -10.40
N ASP A 83 2.77 3.05 -11.23
CA ASP A 83 3.00 1.61 -11.47
C ASP A 83 3.39 0.88 -10.18
N ALA A 84 4.24 1.50 -9.36
CA ALA A 84 4.62 0.95 -8.06
C ALA A 84 3.43 0.93 -7.07
N ALA A 85 2.57 1.94 -7.09
CA ALA A 85 1.36 1.99 -6.27
C ALA A 85 0.36 0.90 -6.64
N GLU A 86 0.12 0.70 -7.95
CA GLU A 86 -0.70 -0.40 -8.49
C GLU A 86 -0.16 -1.75 -8.05
N ARG A 87 1.15 -1.94 -8.18
CA ARG A 87 1.78 -3.21 -7.81
C ARG A 87 1.76 -3.45 -6.31
N LEU A 88 1.99 -2.41 -5.50
CA LEU A 88 1.92 -2.49 -4.05
C LEU A 88 0.54 -2.91 -3.59
N TRP A 89 -0.51 -2.30 -4.15
CA TRP A 89 -1.88 -2.66 -3.85
C TRP A 89 -2.17 -4.12 -4.24
N LEU A 90 -1.83 -4.51 -5.48
CA LEU A 90 -2.08 -5.86 -5.99
C LEU A 90 -1.42 -6.93 -5.10
N GLU A 91 -0.13 -6.79 -4.82
CA GLU A 91 0.63 -7.77 -4.03
C GLU A 91 0.13 -7.82 -2.58
N THR A 92 -0.32 -6.69 -2.03
CA THR A 92 -0.94 -6.65 -0.70
C THR A 92 -2.27 -7.40 -0.68
N MET A 93 -3.11 -7.26 -1.72
CA MET A 93 -4.37 -7.98 -1.84
C MET A 93 -4.16 -9.48 -2.03
N LEU A 94 -3.20 -9.88 -2.87
CA LEU A 94 -2.83 -11.28 -3.08
C LEU A 94 -2.33 -11.95 -1.80
N MET A 95 -1.64 -11.21 -0.92
CA MET A 95 -1.20 -11.72 0.39
C MET A 95 -2.38 -12.05 1.32
N VAL A 96 -3.45 -11.25 1.29
CA VAL A 96 -4.58 -11.40 2.24
C VAL A 96 -5.71 -12.29 1.70
N GLN A 97 -5.83 -12.45 0.39
CA GLN A 97 -6.89 -13.22 -0.26
C GLN A 97 -7.00 -14.68 0.25
N PRO A 98 -5.90 -15.44 0.50
CA PRO A 98 -5.99 -16.80 1.05
C PRO A 98 -6.66 -16.88 2.43
N ARG A 99 -6.71 -15.77 3.17
CA ARG A 99 -7.37 -15.68 4.48
C ARG A 99 -8.85 -15.29 4.38
N ARG A 100 -9.44 -15.34 3.18
CA ARG A 100 -10.84 -14.95 2.88
C ARG A 100 -11.16 -13.50 3.24
N ILE A 101 -10.15 -12.64 3.27
CA ILE A 101 -10.36 -11.19 3.37
C ILE A 101 -10.83 -10.72 1.99
N SER A 102 -12.12 -10.40 1.90
CA SER A 102 -12.73 -9.84 0.70
C SER A 102 -12.72 -8.32 0.75
N ILE A 103 -12.54 -7.70 -0.42
CA ILE A 103 -12.68 -6.25 -0.60
C ILE A 103 -14.17 -5.86 -0.64
N GLU A 104 -15.02 -6.77 -1.10
CA GLU A 104 -16.44 -6.56 -1.29
C GLU A 104 -17.21 -7.51 -0.38
N SER A 105 -18.32 -7.04 0.21
CA SER A 105 -19.25 -7.93 0.86
C SER A 105 -19.81 -8.90 -0.19
N THR A 106 -19.71 -10.19 0.07
CA THR A 106 -20.38 -11.22 -0.73
C THR A 106 -21.90 -11.25 -0.52
N ASP A 107 -22.42 -10.50 0.46
CA ASP A 107 -23.87 -10.36 0.68
C ASP A 107 -24.44 -9.20 -0.15
N THR A 108 -24.91 -9.54 -1.34
CA THR A 108 -25.98 -8.83 -2.05
C THR A 108 -27.27 -9.63 -1.93
N MET A 109 -27.87 -9.63 -0.74
CA MET A 109 -29.25 -10.05 -0.52
C MET A 109 -29.99 -8.90 0.16
N VAL A 110 -30.34 -7.89 -0.64
CA VAL A 110 -31.39 -6.90 -0.34
C VAL A 110 -32.29 -6.83 -1.57
#